data_AF-A0A1C0VWJ6-F1
#
_entry.id   AF-A0A1C0VWJ6-F1
#
_cell.length_a   1.000
_cell.length_b   1.000
_cell.length_c   1.000
_cell.angle_alpha   90.00
_cell.angle_beta   90.00
_cell.angle_gamma   90.00
#
_symmetry.space_group_name_H-M   'P 1'
#
loop_
_entity.id
_entity.type
_entity.pdbx_description
1 polymer ?
#
loop_
_entity_poly.entity_id
_entity_poly.type
_entity_poly.pdbx_seq_one_letter_code
_entity_poly.pdbx_strand_id
1 'polypeptide(L)' 'MTNQPRIPDAETRARSVARLREVVQRMDRNIAELNELIVRLDVENNRNFEAARQRGNAKQKANQN' A
#
# COMPACT_ATOMS: atom_id res chain seq x y z
N MET A 1 23.40 -31.67 -26.43
CA MET A 1 23.27 -31.65 -24.97
C MET A 1 21.85 -31.24 -24.65
N THR A 2 21.03 -32.12 -24.09
CA THR A 2 19.63 -31.84 -23.78
C THR A 2 19.54 -31.08 -22.46
N ASN A 3 19.16 -29.80 -22.52
CA ASN A 3 18.84 -28.97 -21.36
C ASN A 3 17.48 -29.38 -20.77
N GLN A 4 17.32 -30.65 -20.40
CA GLN A 4 16.10 -31.13 -19.76
C GLN A 4 16.02 -30.49 -18.36
N PRO A 5 14.96 -29.76 -18.01
CA PRO A 5 14.80 -29.21 -16.67
C PRO A 5 14.79 -30.37 -15.66
N ARG A 6 15.75 -30.38 -14.73
CA ARG A 6 15.85 -31.39 -13.68
C ARG A 6 15.38 -30.78 -12.37
N ILE A 7 14.58 -31.53 -11.61
CA ILE A 7 14.16 -31.13 -10.27
C ILE A 7 15.43 -30.99 -9.40
N PRO A 8 15.66 -29.84 -8.74
CA PRO A 8 16.81 -29.64 -7.85
C PRO A 8 16.77 -30.58 -6.65
N ASP A 9 17.91 -30.82 -6.00
CA ASP A 9 17.99 -31.61 -4.77
C ASP A 9 17.19 -30.99 -3.61
N ALA A 10 16.99 -31.75 -2.54
CA ALA A 10 16.15 -31.34 -1.41
C ALA A 10 16.65 -30.07 -0.70
N GLU A 11 17.97 -29.90 -0.59
CA GLU A 11 18.58 -28.74 0.07
C GLU A 11 18.38 -27.47 -0.78
N THR A 12 18.64 -27.56 -2.08
CA THR A 12 18.44 -26.47 -3.04
C THR A 12 16.97 -26.03 -3.10
N ARG A 13 16.03 -26.98 -3.03
CA ARG A 13 14.60 -26.68 -2.93
C ARG A 13 14.26 -25.99 -1.61
N ALA A 14 14.75 -26.49 -0.48
CA ALA A 14 14.49 -25.90 0.84
C ALA A 14 14.98 -24.45 0.92
N ARG A 15 16.21 -24.17 0.44
CA ARG A 15 16.77 -22.82 0.36
C ARG A 15 15.95 -21.89 -0.53
N SER A 16 15.49 -22.39 -1.67
CA SER A 16 14.67 -21.60 -2.59
C SER A 16 13.30 -21.26 -2.01
N VAL A 17 12.65 -22.22 -1.35
CA VAL A 17 11.38 -21.99 -0.63
C VAL A 17 11.57 -21.01 0.52
N ALA A 18 12.66 -21.12 1.29
CA ALA A 18 12.95 -20.20 2.39
C ALA A 18 13.09 -18.75 1.89
N ARG A 19 13.82 -18.54 0.78
CA ARG A 19 13.94 -17.22 0.15
C ARG A 19 12.60 -16.67 -0.33
N LEU A 20 11.78 -17.51 -0.98
CA LEU A 20 10.45 -17.08 -1.42
C LEU A 20 9.55 -16.70 -0.25
N ARG A 21 9.58 -17.46 0.84
CA ARG A 21 8.84 -17.13 2.07
C ARG A 21 9.27 -15.80 2.65
N GLU A 22 10.56 -15.52 2.68
CA GLU A 22 11.07 -14.23 3.16
C GLU A 22 10.59 -13.06 2.28
N VAL A 23 10.63 -13.23 0.96
CA VAL A 23 10.14 -12.21 0.02
C VAL A 23 8.64 -11.96 0.22
N VAL A 24 7.83 -13.02 0.33
CA VAL A 24 6.39 -12.89 0.60
C VAL A 24 6.14 -12.16 1.91
N GLN A 25 6.83 -12.51 3.00
CA GLN A 25 6.70 -11.81 4.28
C GLN A 25 7.06 -10.32 4.20
N ARG A 26 8.07 -9.96 3.39
CA ARG A 26 8.41 -8.54 3.16
C ARG A 26 7.32 -7.83 2.37
N MET A 27 6.76 -8.47 1.35
CA MET A 27 5.65 -7.93 0.58
C MET A 27 4.41 -7.71 1.45
N ASP A 28 4.06 -8.67 2.30
CA ASP A 28 2.92 -8.56 3.21
C ASP A 28 3.05 -7.36 4.16
N ARG A 29 4.24 -7.13 4.71
CA ARG A 29 4.52 -5.95 5.55
C ARG A 29 4.38 -4.66 4.77
N ASN A 30 4.97 -4.59 3.58
CA ASN A 30 4.86 -3.39 2.73
C ASN A 30 3.41 -3.09 2.36
N ILE A 31 2.61 -4.11 2.07
CA ILE A 31 1.17 -3.97 1.79
C ILE A 31 0.45 -3.39 3.01
N ALA A 32 0.73 -3.92 4.21
CA ALA A 32 0.13 -3.41 5.44
C ALA A 32 0.47 -1.92 5.68
N GLU A 33 1.75 -1.54 5.54
CA GLU A 33 2.22 -0.16 5.69
C GLU A 33 1.57 0.79 4.65
N LEU A 34 1.44 0.34 3.40
CA LEU A 34 0.77 1.11 2.35
C LEU A 34 -0.72 1.28 2.63
N ASN A 35 -1.41 0.26 3.13
CA ASN A 35 -2.82 0.36 3.52
C ASN A 35 -3.01 1.37 4.66
N GLU A 36 -2.14 1.35 5.67
CA GLU A 36 -2.18 2.34 6.74
C GLU A 36 -1.92 3.77 6.25
N LEU A 37 -1.02 3.93 5.27
CA LEU A 37 -0.77 5.22 4.64
C LEU A 37 -1.99 5.72 3.85
N ILE A 38 -2.63 4.85 3.06
CA ILE A 38 -3.85 5.18 2.31
C ILE A 38 -4.94 5.68 3.26
N VAL A 39 -5.21 4.94 4.35
CA VAL A 39 -6.23 5.34 5.32
C VAL A 39 -5.93 6.71 5.94
N ARG A 40 -4.66 6.99 6.27
CA ARG A 40 -4.27 8.30 6.80
C ARG A 40 -4.50 9.42 5.78
N LEU A 41 -4.13 9.20 4.53
CA LEU A 41 -4.30 10.17 3.45
C LEU A 41 -5.78 10.43 3.16
N ASP A 42 -6.62 9.40 3.18
CA ASP A 42 -8.07 9.56 2.97
C ASP A 42 -8.70 10.42 4.06
N VAL A 43 -8.31 10.20 5.32
CA VAL A 43 -8.78 11.03 6.45
C VAL A 43 -8.33 12.48 6.28
N GLU A 44 -7.07 12.71 5.91
CA GLU A 44 -6.54 14.06 5.72
C GLU A 44 -7.21 14.79 4.54
N ASN A 45 -7.37 14.09 3.41
CA ASN A 45 -8.05 14.64 2.23
C ASN A 45 -9.50 15.02 2.54
N ASN A 46 -10.23 14.17 3.25
CA ASN A 46 -11.61 14.46 3.65
C ASN A 46 -11.69 15.71 4.54
N ARG A 47 -10.79 15.83 5.54
CA ARG A 47 -10.71 17.02 6.39
C ARG A 47 -10.43 18.29 5.58
N ASN A 48 -9.49 18.21 4.64
CA ASN A 48 -9.12 19.34 3.78
C ASN A 48 -10.30 19.76 2.88
N PHE A 49 -11.04 18.80 2.35
CA PHE A 49 -12.22 19.05 1.54
C PHE A 49 -13.33 19.73 2.34
N GLU A 50 -13.62 19.25 3.54
CA GLU A 50 -14.59 19.88 4.45
C GLU A 50 -14.19 21.31 4.82
N ALA A 51 -12.92 21.53 5.15
CA ALA A 51 -12.39 22.86 5.46
C ALA A 51 -12.48 23.82 4.26
N ALA A 52 -12.23 23.34 3.04
CA ALA A 52 -12.41 24.12 1.82
C ALA A 52 -13.89 24.49 1.61
N ARG A 53 -14.80 23.53 1.79
CA ARG A 53 -16.25 23.75 1.68
C ARG A 53 -16.77 24.76 2.70
N GLN A 54 -16.35 24.65 3.96
CA GLN A 54 -16.71 25.60 5.01
C GLN A 54 -16.24 27.02 4.68
N ARG A 55 -15.00 27.19 4.20
CA ARG A 55 -14.47 28.48 3.74
C ARG A 55 -15.28 29.05 2.58
N GLY A 56 -15.67 28.23 1.61
CA GLY A 56 -16.54 28.64 0.50
C GLY A 56 -17.90 29.14 0.99
N ASN A 57 -18.55 28.38 1.87
CA ASN A 57 -19.85 28.76 2.45
C ASN A 57 -19.75 30.05 3.28
N ALA A 58 -18.68 30.23 4.05
CA ALA A 58 -18.46 31.46 4.84
C ALA A 58 -18.31 32.69 3.95
N LYS A 59 -17.56 32.59 2.84
CA LYS A 59 -17.45 33.67 1.84
C LYS A 59 -18.79 34.03 1.20
N GLN A 60 -19.59 33.02 0.86
CA GLN A 60 -20.93 33.25 0.28
C GLN A 60 -21.85 33.99 1.26
N LYS A 61 -21.85 33.59 2.54
CA LYS A 61 -22.63 34.29 3.58
C LYS A 61 -22.16 35.73 3.80
N ALA A 62 -20.85 35.97 3.78
CA ALA A 62 -20.29 37.32 3.93
C ALA A 62 -20.65 38.24 2.76
N ASN A 63 -20.84 37.70 1.55
CA ASN A 63 -21.23 38.48 0.37
C ASN A 63 -22.75 38.74 0.27
N GLN A 64 -23.57 38.12 1.14
CA GLN A 64 -25.03 38.26 1.16
C GLN A 64 -25.54 39.27 2.21
N ASN A 65 -24.65 39.75 3.08
CA ASN A 65 -24.90 40.81 4.06
C ASN A 65 -24.23 42.11 3.60
#